data_AF-A0AA37GZ82-F1
#
_entry.id   AF-A0AA37GZ82-F1
#
_cell.length_a   1.000
_cell.length_b   1.000
_cell.length_c   1.000
_cell.angle_alpha   90.00
_cell.angle_beta   90.00
_cell.angle_gamma   90.00
#
_symmetry.space_group_name_H-M   'P 1'
#
loop_
_entity.id
_entity.type
_entity.pdbx_description
1 polymer ?
#
loop_
_entity_poly.entity_id
_entity_poly.type
_entity_poly.pdbx_seq_one_letter_code
_entity_poly.pdbx_strand_id
1 'polypeptide(L)'
;MYDDAADAIKGQKQIEDKLGRLESQSATIIQKIKKAHDNGKSDVCLRRSEKDQLRKFLFIMKYRGPGFYDKYLSGDEKTYQAEDKNLLCAYMAQKGFRNPREVWLDNLRAILDLEMDAEGDWIEKLPTLMFPPDAAMFTVHVQMSYMAFCTPIDQNLEFILTDQVYNIFEGPIYESYSVETRENLGPMYLCFHEFGPISGRLIIVLRSFLLPQPLEDADIKVKRAREMMLEGAAAQFPNAKDATSILADLPLRKDHQ
;
A
#
# COMPACT_ATOMS: atom_id res chain seq x y z
N MET A 1 -27.13 24.03 -4.17
CA MET A 1 -27.11 23.37 -5.50
C MET A 1 -25.99 23.89 -6.41
N TYR A 2 -25.88 25.21 -6.68
CA TYR A 2 -24.71 25.75 -7.42
C TYR A 2 -23.42 25.79 -6.58
N ASP A 3 -23.52 26.11 -5.29
CA ASP A 3 -22.35 26.13 -4.39
C ASP A 3 -21.80 24.71 -4.12
N ASP A 4 -22.68 23.71 -3.93
CA ASP A 4 -22.26 22.31 -3.74
C ASP A 4 -21.46 21.75 -4.94
N ALA A 5 -21.86 22.11 -6.17
CA ALA A 5 -21.16 21.69 -7.38
C ALA A 5 -19.81 22.40 -7.53
N ALA A 6 -19.75 23.70 -7.23
CA ALA A 6 -18.51 24.47 -7.24
C ALA A 6 -17.51 23.99 -6.17
N ASP A 7 -17.99 23.66 -4.97
CA ASP A 7 -17.17 23.13 -3.89
C ASP A 7 -16.67 21.71 -4.19
N ALA A 8 -17.50 20.85 -4.79
CA ALA A 8 -17.07 19.53 -5.25
C ALA A 8 -15.98 19.62 -6.32
N ILE A 9 -16.14 20.51 -7.31
CA ILE A 9 -15.15 20.76 -8.37
C ILE A 9 -13.85 21.31 -7.77
N LYS A 10 -13.95 22.24 -6.81
CA LYS A 10 -12.79 22.83 -6.14
C LYS A 10 -12.05 21.79 -5.29
N GLY A 11 -12.77 20.94 -4.55
CA GLY A 11 -12.21 19.83 -3.78
C GLY A 11 -11.47 18.83 -4.66
N GLN A 12 -12.09 18.44 -5.79
CA GLN A 12 -11.46 17.56 -6.77
C GLN A 12 -10.19 18.18 -7.35
N LYS A 13 -10.24 19.45 -7.78
CA LYS A 13 -9.05 20.15 -8.31
C LYS A 13 -7.91 20.20 -7.29
N GLN A 14 -8.20 20.45 -6.01
CA GLN A 14 -7.18 20.45 -4.96
C GLN A 14 -6.51 19.09 -4.78
N ILE A 15 -7.25 17.99 -4.93
CA ILE A 15 -6.71 16.63 -4.86
C ILE A 15 -5.84 16.34 -6.08
N GLU A 16 -6.29 16.70 -7.29
CA GLU A 16 -5.48 16.57 -8.51
C GLU A 16 -4.16 17.36 -8.42
N ASP A 17 -4.19 18.59 -7.89
CA ASP A 17 -2.98 19.39 -7.68
C ASP A 17 -2.01 18.72 -6.69
N LYS A 18 -2.54 18.04 -5.65
CA LYS A 18 -1.73 17.28 -4.68
C LYS A 18 -1.16 16.01 -5.30
N LEU A 19 -1.94 15.30 -6.11
CA LEU A 19 -1.49 14.12 -6.86
C LEU A 19 -0.38 14.49 -7.83
N GLY A 20 -0.53 15.57 -8.60
CA GLY A 20 0.52 16.05 -9.51
C GLY A 20 1.82 16.41 -8.78
N ARG A 21 1.75 16.95 -7.56
CA ARG A 21 2.93 17.18 -6.72
C ARG A 21 3.59 15.88 -6.27
N LEU A 22 2.79 14.92 -5.78
CA LEU A 22 3.27 13.59 -5.36
C LEU A 22 3.98 12.89 -6.52
N GLU A 23 3.39 12.88 -7.70
CA GLU A 23 3.94 12.29 -8.92
C GLU A 23 5.24 12.97 -9.34
N SER A 24 5.27 14.31 -9.37
CA SER A 24 6.48 15.08 -9.74
C SER A 24 7.66 14.85 -8.79
N GLN A 25 7.40 14.84 -7.47
CA GLN A 25 8.40 14.56 -6.45
C GLN A 25 8.93 13.13 -6.57
N SER A 26 8.03 12.16 -6.75
CA SER A 26 8.40 10.74 -6.90
C SER A 26 9.17 10.50 -8.19
N ALA A 27 8.79 11.14 -9.30
CA ALA A 27 9.50 11.09 -10.56
C ALA A 27 10.94 11.57 -10.43
N THR A 28 11.20 12.61 -9.63
CA THR A 28 12.57 13.11 -9.37
C THR A 28 13.43 12.05 -8.69
N ILE A 29 12.88 11.35 -7.69
CA ILE A 29 13.58 10.27 -6.97
C ILE A 29 13.81 9.08 -7.91
N ILE A 30 12.79 8.70 -8.68
CA ILE A 30 12.87 7.64 -9.69
C ILE A 30 13.97 7.94 -10.72
N GLN A 31 14.06 9.18 -11.22
CA GLN A 31 15.10 9.57 -12.18
C GLN A 31 16.50 9.50 -11.58
N LYS A 32 16.65 9.83 -10.29
CA LYS A 32 17.90 9.63 -9.55
C LYS A 32 18.29 8.15 -9.50
N ILE A 33 17.33 7.26 -9.23
CA ILE A 33 17.57 5.81 -9.19
C ILE A 33 17.93 5.28 -10.58
N LYS A 34 17.15 5.63 -11.61
CA LYS A 34 17.42 5.23 -13.01
C LYS A 34 18.82 5.65 -13.46
N LYS A 35 19.19 6.92 -13.24
CA LYS A 35 20.54 7.40 -13.60
C LYS A 35 21.65 6.67 -12.85
N ALA A 36 21.44 6.30 -11.59
CA ALA A 36 22.44 5.54 -10.87
C ALA A 36 22.61 4.13 -11.46
N HIS A 37 21.49 3.49 -11.80
CA HIS A 37 21.47 2.18 -12.45
C HIS A 37 22.10 2.21 -13.85
N ASP A 38 21.73 3.18 -14.69
CA ASP A 38 22.29 3.36 -16.05
C ASP A 38 23.80 3.59 -16.03
N ASN A 39 24.34 4.15 -14.93
CA ASN A 39 25.77 4.34 -14.70
C ASN A 39 26.46 3.11 -14.07
N GLY A 40 25.78 1.97 -13.97
CA GLY A 40 26.32 0.72 -13.44
C GLY A 40 26.49 0.68 -11.92
N LYS A 41 25.84 1.56 -11.17
CA LYS A 41 25.90 1.51 -9.69
C LYS A 41 24.98 0.40 -9.18
N SER A 42 25.53 -0.46 -8.31
CA SER A 42 24.77 -1.50 -7.60
C SER A 42 23.83 -0.91 -6.56
N ASP A 43 24.19 0.22 -5.96
CA ASP A 43 23.52 0.76 -4.78
C ASP A 43 23.12 2.23 -4.98
N VAL A 44 21.93 2.59 -4.49
CA VAL A 44 21.41 3.97 -4.52
C VAL A 44 21.06 4.40 -3.11
N CYS A 45 21.82 5.36 -2.58
CA CYS A 45 21.51 5.93 -1.27
C CYS A 45 20.31 6.88 -1.37
N LEU A 46 19.21 6.48 -0.73
CA LEU A 46 18.01 7.29 -0.54
C LEU A 46 17.92 7.79 0.88
N ARG A 47 17.51 9.05 1.04
CA ARG A 47 17.13 9.61 2.35
C ARG A 47 15.85 8.94 2.85
N ARG A 48 15.62 8.96 4.17
CA ARG A 48 14.34 8.48 4.75
C ARG A 48 13.14 9.14 4.08
N SER A 49 13.17 10.47 3.92
CA SER A 49 12.11 11.21 3.23
C SER A 49 11.89 10.80 1.78
N GLU A 50 12.94 10.37 1.07
CA GLU A 50 12.82 9.85 -0.30
C GLU A 50 12.17 8.46 -0.31
N LYS A 51 12.51 7.59 0.64
CA LYS A 51 11.87 6.27 0.82
C LYS A 51 10.40 6.42 1.20
N ASP A 52 10.09 7.33 2.12
CA ASP A 52 8.73 7.61 2.58
C ASP A 52 7.87 8.21 1.45
N GLN A 53 8.44 9.12 0.66
CA GLN A 53 7.79 9.65 -0.55
C GLN A 53 7.43 8.54 -1.54
N LEU A 54 8.36 7.63 -1.83
CA LEU A 54 8.10 6.51 -2.74
C LEU A 54 7.07 5.53 -2.17
N ARG A 55 7.09 5.22 -0.88
CA ARG A 55 6.07 4.39 -0.23
C ARG A 55 4.69 5.02 -0.31
N LYS A 56 4.60 6.32 0.00
CA LYS A 56 3.36 7.08 -0.14
C LYS A 56 2.85 7.06 -1.58
N PHE A 57 3.74 7.28 -2.55
CA PHE A 57 3.40 7.21 -3.97
C PHE A 57 2.82 5.85 -4.34
N LEU A 58 3.51 4.75 -4.02
CA LEU A 58 3.05 3.39 -4.33
C LEU A 58 1.68 3.11 -3.70
N PHE A 59 1.46 3.50 -2.43
CA PHE A 59 0.18 3.32 -1.78
C PHE A 59 -0.93 4.13 -2.46
N ILE A 60 -0.70 5.42 -2.75
CA ILE A 60 -1.71 6.26 -3.39
C ILE A 60 -2.07 5.70 -4.78
N MET A 61 -1.10 5.20 -5.54
CA MET A 61 -1.40 4.57 -6.83
C MET A 61 -2.23 3.29 -6.66
N LYS A 62 -1.87 2.43 -5.69
CA LYS A 62 -2.66 1.24 -5.33
C LYS A 62 -4.09 1.60 -4.88
N TYR A 63 -4.22 2.62 -4.04
CA TYR A 63 -5.47 3.09 -3.43
C TYR A 63 -6.41 3.78 -4.43
N ARG A 64 -5.86 4.26 -5.56
CA ARG A 64 -6.63 4.78 -6.70
C ARG A 64 -7.01 3.70 -7.72
N GLY A 65 -6.49 2.48 -7.57
CA GLY A 65 -6.81 1.36 -8.45
C GLY A 65 -8.27 0.91 -8.33
N PRO A 66 -8.80 0.18 -9.32
CA PRO A 66 -10.20 -0.24 -9.42
C PRO A 66 -10.72 -0.92 -8.17
N GLY A 67 -9.95 -1.78 -7.50
CA GLY A 67 -10.40 -2.46 -6.28
C GLY A 67 -10.87 -1.49 -5.18
N PHE A 68 -10.12 -0.42 -4.94
CA PHE A 68 -10.50 0.61 -3.96
C PHE A 68 -11.45 1.65 -4.55
N TYR A 69 -11.22 2.05 -5.79
CA TYR A 69 -12.06 3.03 -6.47
C TYR A 69 -13.51 2.54 -6.58
N ASP A 70 -13.71 1.30 -7.03
CA ASP A 70 -15.04 0.71 -7.24
C ASP A 70 -15.77 0.50 -5.89
N LYS A 71 -15.04 0.13 -4.83
CA LYS A 71 -15.56 0.03 -3.46
C LYS A 71 -16.28 1.32 -3.05
N TYR A 72 -15.62 2.47 -3.20
CA TYR A 72 -16.16 3.77 -2.78
C TYR A 72 -17.08 4.45 -3.80
N LEU A 73 -17.07 4.02 -5.07
CA LEU A 73 -17.94 4.57 -6.11
C LEU A 73 -19.28 3.83 -6.24
N SER A 74 -19.49 2.74 -5.50
CA SER A 74 -20.65 1.83 -5.57
C SER A 74 -22.02 2.42 -5.15
N GLY A 75 -22.17 3.74 -5.12
CA GLY A 75 -23.42 4.45 -4.86
C GLY A 75 -23.52 5.01 -3.43
N ASP A 76 -24.73 5.04 -2.87
CA ASP A 76 -24.99 5.59 -1.53
C ASP A 76 -24.75 4.55 -0.42
N GLU A 77 -24.95 4.96 0.84
CA GLU A 77 -24.83 4.09 2.02
C GLU A 77 -25.62 2.77 1.89
N LYS A 78 -26.75 2.79 1.17
CA LYS A 78 -27.64 1.64 1.04
C LYS A 78 -27.08 0.65 0.02
N THR A 79 -26.47 1.15 -1.05
CA THR A 79 -25.89 0.34 -2.12
C THR A 79 -24.45 -0.10 -1.87
N TYR A 80 -23.78 0.45 -0.86
CA TYR A 80 -22.48 -0.03 -0.41
C TYR A 80 -22.59 -1.46 0.15
N GLN A 81 -21.83 -2.42 -0.40
CA GLN A 81 -21.90 -3.85 -0.05
C GLN A 81 -20.57 -4.45 0.41
N ALA A 82 -19.58 -3.62 0.78
CA ALA A 82 -18.31 -4.13 1.29
C ALA A 82 -18.42 -4.57 2.76
N GLU A 83 -17.48 -5.40 3.18
CA GLU A 83 -17.40 -6.02 4.51
C GLU A 83 -17.38 -5.01 5.67
N ASP A 84 -16.89 -3.80 5.43
CA ASP A 84 -16.73 -2.74 6.40
C ASP A 84 -17.92 -1.77 6.44
N LYS A 85 -19.05 -2.10 5.79
CA LYS A 85 -20.23 -1.24 5.68
C LYS A 85 -20.63 -0.57 7.00
N ASN A 86 -20.79 -1.35 8.06
CA ASN A 86 -21.23 -0.82 9.36
C ASN A 86 -20.25 0.20 9.94
N LEU A 87 -18.93 -0.05 9.80
CA LEU A 87 -17.88 0.86 10.24
C LEU A 87 -17.87 2.14 9.38
N LEU A 88 -18.02 1.98 8.07
CA LEU A 88 -18.07 3.10 7.14
C LEU A 88 -19.29 3.99 7.42
N CYS A 89 -20.48 3.42 7.59
CA CYS A 89 -21.71 4.14 7.95
C CYS A 89 -21.53 4.96 9.23
N ALA A 90 -20.97 4.33 10.28
CA ALA A 90 -20.72 5.00 11.56
C ALA A 90 -19.71 6.16 11.41
N TYR A 91 -18.63 5.94 10.65
CA TYR A 91 -17.63 6.97 10.36
C TYR A 91 -18.21 8.13 9.56
N MET A 92 -19.02 7.83 8.53
CA MET A 92 -19.71 8.83 7.72
C MET A 92 -20.67 9.68 8.56
N ALA A 93 -21.49 9.04 9.41
CA ALA A 93 -22.39 9.74 10.31
C ALA A 93 -21.65 10.65 11.29
N GLN A 94 -20.53 10.18 11.85
CA GLN A 94 -19.68 10.95 12.76
C GLN A 94 -19.07 12.19 12.09
N LYS A 95 -18.60 12.05 10.84
CA LYS A 95 -17.89 13.11 10.10
C LYS A 95 -18.82 13.99 9.25
N GLY A 96 -20.09 13.60 9.12
CA GLY A 96 -21.08 14.32 8.31
C GLY A 96 -20.95 14.08 6.80
N PHE A 97 -20.35 12.95 6.38
CA PHE A 97 -20.21 12.59 4.97
C PHE A 97 -21.52 12.06 4.39
N ARG A 98 -21.83 12.46 3.16
CA ARG A 98 -23.10 12.11 2.48
C ARG A 98 -23.03 10.79 1.72
N ASN A 99 -21.84 10.38 1.29
CA ASN A 99 -21.63 9.18 0.47
C ASN A 99 -20.20 8.63 0.67
N PRO A 100 -19.96 7.34 0.36
CA PRO A 100 -18.63 6.72 0.45
C PRO A 100 -17.53 7.42 -0.35
N ARG A 101 -17.87 8.06 -1.49
CA ARG A 101 -16.90 8.80 -2.30
C ARG A 101 -16.28 9.98 -1.54
N GLU A 102 -17.04 10.66 -0.68
CA GLU A 102 -16.49 11.73 0.17
C GLU A 102 -15.45 11.18 1.15
N VAL A 103 -15.65 9.98 1.70
CA VAL A 103 -14.66 9.31 2.56
C VAL A 103 -13.39 9.00 1.77
N TRP A 104 -13.50 8.47 0.55
CA TRP A 104 -12.34 8.19 -0.29
C TRP A 104 -11.52 9.45 -0.63
N LEU A 105 -12.20 10.56 -0.95
CA LEU A 105 -11.54 11.84 -1.23
C LEU A 105 -10.86 12.42 0.03
N ASP A 106 -11.51 12.31 1.20
CA ASP A 106 -10.95 12.73 2.48
C ASP A 106 -9.71 11.91 2.86
N ASN A 107 -9.79 10.58 2.68
CA ASN A 107 -8.67 9.66 2.88
C ASN A 107 -7.47 9.98 1.98
N LEU A 108 -7.70 10.23 0.67
CA LEU A 108 -6.66 10.68 -0.25
C LEU A 108 -6.00 11.97 0.24
N ARG A 109 -6.81 12.95 0.65
CA ARG A 109 -6.32 14.24 1.15
C ARG A 109 -5.47 14.05 2.41
N ALA A 110 -5.93 13.26 3.37
CA ALA A 110 -5.22 12.98 4.61
C ALA A 110 -3.84 12.39 4.35
N ILE A 111 -3.73 11.37 3.48
CA ILE A 111 -2.44 10.74 3.14
C ILE A 111 -1.52 11.70 2.36
N LEU A 112 -2.08 12.46 1.41
CA LEU A 112 -1.32 13.42 0.60
C LEU A 112 -0.72 14.53 1.47
N ASP A 113 -1.45 14.98 2.49
CA ASP A 113 -1.02 16.04 3.42
C ASP A 113 -0.22 15.51 4.61
N LEU A 114 -0.16 14.19 4.81
CA LEU A 114 0.53 13.57 5.94
C LEU A 114 2.05 13.85 5.91
N GLU A 115 2.58 14.45 6.95
CA GLU A 115 4.02 14.48 7.18
C GLU A 115 4.43 13.21 7.95
N MET A 116 5.34 12.42 7.37
CA MET A 116 5.82 11.18 7.98
C MET A 116 7.09 11.46 8.78
N ASP A 117 6.94 12.01 9.97
CA ASP A 117 8.03 12.36 10.89
C ASP A 117 8.88 11.14 11.29
N ALA A 118 10.10 11.40 11.80
CA ALA A 118 11.07 10.37 12.13
C ALA A 118 10.65 9.54 13.36
N GLU A 119 9.96 10.20 14.28
CA GLU A 119 9.50 9.71 15.57
C GLU A 119 8.33 8.72 15.44
N GLY A 120 7.60 8.78 14.31
CA GLY A 120 6.47 7.90 14.02
C GLY A 120 5.14 8.40 14.58
N ASP A 121 5.07 9.66 15.02
CA ASP A 121 3.85 10.29 15.56
C ASP A 121 2.67 10.20 14.58
N TRP A 122 2.96 10.26 13.28
CA TRP A 122 1.97 10.14 12.22
C TRP A 122 1.18 8.82 12.28
N ILE A 123 1.74 7.74 12.84
CA ILE A 123 1.09 6.43 12.92
C ILE A 123 -0.13 6.50 13.87
N GLU A 124 0.01 7.18 14.99
CA GLU A 124 -1.07 7.34 15.97
C GLU A 124 -2.09 8.41 15.53
N LYS A 125 -1.62 9.43 14.81
CA LYS A 125 -2.47 10.55 14.34
C LYS A 125 -3.35 10.13 13.16
N LEU A 126 -2.82 9.34 12.22
CA LEU A 126 -3.50 9.05 10.95
C LEU A 126 -4.91 8.45 11.11
N PRO A 127 -5.18 7.48 12.00
CA PRO A 127 -6.52 6.94 12.21
C PRO A 127 -7.55 7.96 12.70
N THR A 128 -7.13 9.12 13.20
CA THR A 128 -8.04 10.22 13.61
C THR A 128 -8.40 11.15 12.44
N LEU A 129 -7.56 11.16 11.41
CA LEU A 129 -7.63 12.06 10.25
C LEU A 129 -8.35 11.44 9.05
N MET A 130 -8.43 10.12 8.98
CA MET A 130 -9.03 9.38 7.87
C MET A 130 -9.77 8.14 8.37
N PHE A 131 -10.45 7.41 7.47
CA PHE A 131 -11.14 6.18 7.83
C PHE A 131 -10.17 5.16 8.47
N PRO A 132 -10.39 4.71 9.73
CA PRO A 132 -9.40 3.94 10.47
C PRO A 132 -8.92 2.63 9.82
N PRO A 133 -9.80 1.80 9.18
CA PRO A 133 -9.35 0.62 8.45
C PRO A 133 -8.35 0.96 7.32
N ASP A 134 -8.58 2.05 6.60
CA ASP A 134 -7.69 2.50 5.52
C ASP A 134 -6.37 3.09 6.07
N ALA A 135 -6.43 3.78 7.22
CA ALA A 135 -5.22 4.22 7.94
C ALA A 135 -4.34 3.04 8.37
N ALA A 136 -4.95 1.95 8.83
CA ALA A 136 -4.24 0.73 9.20
C ALA A 136 -3.56 0.10 7.97
N MET A 137 -4.25 0.04 6.83
CA MET A 137 -3.67 -0.45 5.57
C MET A 137 -2.47 0.41 5.12
N PHE A 138 -2.56 1.74 5.18
CA PHE A 138 -1.44 2.63 4.88
C PHE A 138 -0.25 2.40 5.81
N THR A 139 -0.53 2.25 7.11
CA THR A 139 0.51 2.00 8.12
C THR A 139 1.24 0.69 7.85
N VAL A 140 0.50 -0.40 7.59
CA VAL A 140 1.07 -1.71 7.24
C VAL A 140 1.91 -1.61 5.97
N HIS A 141 1.40 -0.95 4.93
CA HIS A 141 2.12 -0.73 3.67
C HIS A 141 3.50 -0.09 3.89
N VAL A 142 3.54 0.95 4.73
CA VAL A 142 4.76 1.71 5.00
C VAL A 142 5.73 0.95 5.92
N GLN A 143 5.21 0.32 6.98
CA GLN A 143 6.01 -0.20 8.09
C GLN A 143 6.37 -1.68 7.95
N MET A 144 5.59 -2.47 7.23
CA MET A 144 5.75 -3.93 7.22
C MET A 144 6.55 -4.47 6.03
N SER A 145 7.26 -3.60 5.31
CA SER A 145 8.10 -3.98 4.18
C SER A 145 9.39 -3.17 4.07
N TYR A 146 10.44 -3.77 3.50
CA TYR A 146 11.57 -3.00 2.98
C TYR A 146 11.49 -2.86 1.47
N MET A 147 12.05 -1.76 0.99
CA MET A 147 12.07 -1.41 -0.42
C MET A 147 13.37 -1.91 -1.06
N ALA A 148 13.24 -2.62 -2.18
CA ALA A 148 14.33 -3.02 -3.05
C ALA A 148 14.06 -2.56 -4.48
N PHE A 149 15.13 -2.37 -5.26
CA PHE A 149 15.07 -2.04 -6.68
C PHE A 149 15.64 -3.21 -7.48
N CYS A 150 14.88 -3.68 -8.47
CA CYS A 150 15.28 -4.84 -9.26
C CYS A 150 15.28 -4.52 -10.75
N THR A 151 16.15 -5.20 -11.48
CA THR A 151 16.21 -5.17 -12.94
C THR A 151 16.34 -6.59 -13.49
N PRO A 152 15.75 -6.90 -14.65
CA PRO A 152 15.94 -8.20 -15.28
C PRO A 152 17.41 -8.43 -15.61
N ILE A 153 17.92 -9.63 -15.31
CA ILE A 153 19.29 -10.03 -15.65
C ILE A 153 19.47 -10.08 -17.17
N ASP A 154 18.46 -10.60 -17.88
CA ASP A 154 18.46 -10.59 -19.35
C ASP A 154 18.17 -9.17 -19.86
N GLN A 155 19.01 -8.71 -20.78
CA GLN A 155 18.89 -7.40 -21.40
C GLN A 155 17.72 -7.31 -22.39
N ASN A 156 17.23 -8.45 -22.87
CA ASN A 156 16.11 -8.54 -23.81
C ASN A 156 14.74 -8.64 -23.11
N LEU A 157 14.73 -8.79 -21.78
CA LEU A 157 13.50 -8.82 -20.99
C LEU A 157 13.15 -7.44 -20.47
N GLU A 158 11.85 -7.17 -20.45
CA GLU A 158 11.28 -5.95 -19.88
C GLU A 158 10.04 -6.24 -19.02
N PHE A 159 9.77 -5.37 -18.06
CA PHE A 159 8.52 -5.32 -17.32
C PHE A 159 7.44 -4.65 -18.18
N ILE A 160 6.27 -5.29 -18.26
CA ILE A 160 5.12 -4.72 -18.94
C ILE A 160 4.42 -3.76 -17.97
N LEU A 161 4.28 -2.50 -18.36
CA LEU A 161 3.53 -1.50 -17.62
C LEU A 161 2.06 -1.58 -18.05
N THR A 162 1.19 -2.07 -17.17
CA THR A 162 -0.26 -2.10 -17.38
C THR A 162 -0.93 -0.92 -16.68
N ASP A 163 -2.21 -0.67 -16.97
CA ASP A 163 -2.99 0.36 -16.26
C ASP A 163 -3.13 0.07 -14.75
N GLN A 164 -2.86 -1.18 -14.33
CA GLN A 164 -2.98 -1.69 -12.95
C GLN A 164 -1.64 -2.05 -12.31
N VAL A 165 -0.57 -1.45 -12.82
CA VAL A 165 0.81 -1.80 -12.49
C VAL A 165 1.16 -1.68 -11.00
N TYR A 166 0.43 -0.88 -10.22
CA TYR A 166 0.64 -0.68 -8.79
C TYR A 166 -0.30 -1.50 -7.89
N ASN A 167 -1.15 -2.35 -8.48
CA ASN A 167 -2.07 -3.23 -7.75
C ASN A 167 -1.64 -4.70 -7.79
N ILE A 168 -0.40 -4.97 -8.22
CA ILE A 168 0.16 -6.32 -8.33
C ILE A 168 0.89 -6.66 -7.03
N PHE A 169 0.51 -7.78 -6.42
CA PHE A 169 1.17 -8.33 -5.25
C PHE A 169 1.28 -9.85 -5.33
N GLU A 170 2.16 -10.41 -4.51
CA GLU A 170 2.31 -11.84 -4.30
C GLU A 170 2.00 -12.21 -2.86
N GLY A 171 1.20 -13.29 -2.72
CA GLY A 171 0.82 -13.90 -1.46
C GLY A 171 -0.59 -14.49 -1.52
N PRO A 172 -1.01 -15.22 -0.47
CA PRO A 172 -2.30 -15.89 -0.45
C PRO A 172 -3.46 -14.90 -0.35
N ILE A 173 -4.56 -15.23 -1.01
CA ILE A 173 -5.85 -14.57 -0.89
C ILE A 173 -6.87 -15.65 -0.54
N TYR A 174 -7.74 -15.35 0.41
CA TYR A 174 -8.83 -16.23 0.79
C TYR A 174 -10.10 -15.42 1.03
N GLU A 175 -11.19 -15.80 0.37
CA GLU A 175 -12.50 -15.19 0.64
C GLU A 175 -13.05 -15.71 1.97
N SER A 176 -13.26 -14.80 2.90
CA SER A 176 -13.78 -15.13 4.23
C SER A 176 -15.31 -15.09 4.24
N TYR A 177 -15.93 -15.99 4.98
CA TYR A 177 -17.38 -16.06 5.14
C TYR A 177 -17.74 -16.27 6.60
N SER A 178 -18.81 -15.61 7.05
CA SER A 178 -19.41 -15.83 8.36
C SER A 178 -19.98 -17.24 8.43
N VAL A 179 -19.57 -18.03 9.43
CA VAL A 179 -20.10 -19.39 9.63
C VAL A 179 -21.59 -19.35 9.98
N GLU A 180 -22.03 -18.32 10.69
CA GLU A 180 -23.41 -18.16 11.16
C GLU A 180 -24.33 -17.59 10.09
N THR A 181 -23.93 -16.48 9.46
CA THR A 181 -24.78 -15.74 8.51
C THR A 181 -24.54 -16.12 7.04
N ARG A 182 -23.43 -16.82 6.75
CA ARG A 182 -22.92 -17.10 5.38
C ARG A 182 -22.62 -15.85 4.56
N GLU A 183 -22.60 -14.68 5.19
CA GLU A 183 -22.22 -13.42 4.55
C GLU A 183 -20.72 -13.41 4.26
N ASN A 184 -20.35 -12.83 3.12
CA ASN A 184 -18.96 -12.61 2.76
C ASN A 184 -18.37 -11.54 3.70
N LEU A 185 -17.29 -11.88 4.39
CA LEU A 185 -16.57 -11.01 5.33
C LEU A 185 -15.39 -10.26 4.67
N GLY A 186 -15.30 -10.32 3.35
CA GLY A 186 -14.23 -9.74 2.56
C GLY A 186 -13.07 -10.70 2.32
N PRO A 187 -12.18 -10.36 1.36
CA PRO A 187 -10.97 -11.12 1.12
C PRO A 187 -9.96 -10.88 2.25
N MET A 188 -9.50 -11.96 2.88
CA MET A 188 -8.28 -11.95 3.65
C MET A 188 -7.10 -12.14 2.70
N TYR A 189 -6.05 -11.36 2.87
CA TYR A 189 -4.83 -11.50 2.09
C TYR A 189 -3.60 -11.29 2.95
N LEU A 190 -2.52 -11.98 2.62
CA LEU A 190 -1.21 -11.78 3.22
C LEU A 190 -0.26 -11.35 2.11
N CYS A 191 0.21 -10.11 2.17
CA CYS A 191 1.08 -9.57 1.16
C CYS A 191 2.54 -9.84 1.50
N PHE A 192 3.21 -10.67 0.71
CA PHE A 192 4.62 -10.96 0.86
C PHE A 192 5.50 -10.05 -0.02
N HIS A 193 5.03 -9.72 -1.23
CA HIS A 193 5.69 -8.77 -2.11
C HIS A 193 4.67 -7.86 -2.78
N GLU A 194 4.93 -6.55 -2.80
CA GLU A 194 4.24 -5.63 -3.70
C GLU A 194 5.17 -5.15 -4.80
N PHE A 195 4.60 -4.95 -5.98
CA PHE A 195 5.35 -4.61 -7.18
C PHE A 195 4.93 -3.24 -7.69
N GLY A 196 5.92 -2.40 -7.95
CA GLY A 196 5.74 -1.13 -8.66
C GLY A 196 6.72 -1.01 -9.81
N PRO A 197 6.44 -1.61 -10.99
CA PRO A 197 7.22 -1.37 -12.19
C PRO A 197 7.25 0.13 -12.54
N ILE A 198 8.45 0.69 -12.71
CA ILE A 198 8.65 2.12 -12.97
C ILE A 198 9.10 2.38 -14.42
N SER A 199 9.79 1.40 -14.99
CA SER A 199 10.21 1.40 -16.40
C SER A 199 10.27 -0.04 -16.89
N GLY A 200 10.45 -0.21 -18.20
CA GLY A 200 10.66 -1.55 -18.77
C GLY A 200 11.81 -2.32 -18.11
N ARG A 201 12.78 -1.65 -17.46
CA ARG A 201 13.93 -2.34 -16.86
C ARG A 201 14.06 -2.18 -15.35
N LEU A 202 13.20 -1.40 -14.70
CA LEU A 202 13.31 -1.09 -13.28
C LEU A 202 11.97 -1.28 -12.58
N ILE A 203 11.99 -2.05 -11.50
CA ILE A 203 10.83 -2.29 -10.62
C ILE A 203 11.20 -1.96 -9.18
N ILE A 204 10.26 -1.36 -8.44
CA ILE A 204 10.30 -1.35 -6.98
C ILE A 204 9.63 -2.63 -6.47
N VAL A 205 10.30 -3.32 -5.55
CA VAL A 205 9.70 -4.42 -4.79
C VAL A 205 9.65 -4.03 -3.32
N LEU A 206 8.44 -4.04 -2.75
CA LEU A 206 8.24 -3.95 -1.31
C LEU A 206 8.14 -5.37 -0.76
N ARG A 207 9.21 -5.86 -0.12
CA ARG A 207 9.23 -7.21 0.47
C ARG A 207 8.87 -7.16 1.94
N SER A 208 7.90 -7.98 2.32
CA SER A 208 7.40 -8.11 3.68
C SER A 208 8.50 -8.50 4.68
N PHE A 209 8.44 -7.91 5.87
CA PHE A 209 9.28 -8.28 7.01
C PHE A 209 8.92 -9.63 7.62
N LEU A 210 7.81 -10.24 7.21
CA LEU A 210 7.42 -11.59 7.64
C LEU A 210 8.29 -12.67 6.99
N LEU A 211 8.94 -12.37 5.87
CA LEU A 211 9.79 -13.33 5.17
C LEU A 211 11.21 -13.38 5.76
N PRO A 212 11.88 -14.55 5.73
CA PRO A 212 13.24 -14.71 6.23
C PRO A 212 14.22 -13.66 5.69
N GLN A 213 15.15 -13.23 6.52
CA GLN A 213 16.20 -12.27 6.22
C GLN A 213 17.50 -12.71 6.88
N PRO A 214 18.44 -13.34 6.13
CA PRO A 214 19.58 -14.04 6.71
C PRO A 214 20.45 -13.23 7.68
N LEU A 215 20.64 -11.93 7.42
CA LEU A 215 21.48 -11.07 8.26
C LEU A 215 20.79 -10.72 9.58
N GLU A 216 19.49 -10.49 9.57
CA GLU A 216 18.70 -10.25 10.78
C GLU A 216 18.44 -11.55 11.55
N ASP A 217 18.26 -12.67 10.83
CA ASP A 217 18.00 -14.00 11.39
C ASP A 217 19.20 -14.65 12.06
N ALA A 218 20.39 -14.07 11.89
CA ALA A 218 21.55 -14.41 12.71
C ALA A 218 21.27 -14.16 14.20
N ASP A 219 20.41 -13.19 14.54
CA ASP A 219 19.84 -13.07 15.87
C ASP A 219 18.61 -13.98 16.01
N ILE A 220 18.77 -15.03 16.82
CA ILE A 220 17.72 -16.03 17.09
C ILE A 220 16.44 -15.38 17.65
N LYS A 221 16.54 -14.29 18.42
CA LYS A 221 15.36 -13.60 18.96
C LYS A 221 14.59 -12.89 17.86
N VAL A 222 15.29 -12.22 16.94
CA VAL A 222 14.69 -11.56 15.79
C VAL A 222 14.03 -12.57 14.87
N LYS A 223 14.73 -13.67 14.57
CA LYS A 223 14.19 -14.79 13.81
C LYS A 223 12.89 -15.34 14.42
N ARG A 224 12.92 -15.68 15.71
CA ARG A 224 11.74 -16.21 16.42
C ARG A 224 10.59 -15.22 16.45
N ALA A 225 10.85 -13.94 16.69
CA ALA A 225 9.82 -12.91 16.67
C ALA A 225 9.14 -12.82 15.29
N ARG A 226 9.92 -12.91 14.21
CA ARG A 226 9.38 -12.93 12.85
C ARG A 226 8.56 -14.19 12.57
N GLU A 227 9.07 -15.37 12.95
CA GLU A 227 8.34 -16.64 12.80
C GLU A 227 7.00 -16.59 13.53
N MET A 228 6.96 -16.05 14.77
CA MET A 228 5.71 -15.85 15.52
C MET A 228 4.75 -14.88 14.82
N MET A 229 5.25 -13.78 14.24
CA MET A 229 4.41 -12.86 13.47
C MET A 229 3.83 -13.51 12.22
N LEU A 230 4.64 -14.31 11.50
CA LEU A 230 4.19 -15.05 10.33
C LEU A 230 3.15 -16.11 10.71
N GLU A 231 3.38 -16.87 11.77
CA GLU A 231 2.41 -17.85 12.30
C GLU A 231 1.10 -17.17 12.68
N GLY A 232 1.15 -16.03 13.36
CA GLY A 232 -0.05 -15.25 13.72
C GLY A 232 -0.81 -14.72 12.51
N ALA A 233 -0.09 -14.26 11.47
CA ALA A 233 -0.71 -13.85 10.21
C ALA A 233 -1.34 -15.04 9.47
N ALA A 234 -0.62 -16.16 9.39
CA ALA A 234 -1.06 -17.38 8.71
C ALA A 234 -2.24 -18.07 9.43
N ALA A 235 -2.36 -17.94 10.75
CA ALA A 235 -3.44 -18.50 11.54
C ALA A 235 -4.83 -17.94 11.20
N GLN A 236 -4.89 -16.81 10.48
CA GLN A 236 -6.14 -16.25 9.97
C GLN A 236 -6.66 -17.01 8.74
N PHE A 237 -5.81 -17.79 8.07
CA PHE A 237 -6.19 -18.58 6.91
C PHE A 237 -6.72 -19.96 7.36
N PRO A 238 -7.68 -20.56 6.63
CA PRO A 238 -8.23 -21.88 6.99
C PRO A 238 -7.16 -22.98 7.10
N ASN A 239 -6.12 -22.88 6.27
CA ASN A 239 -4.94 -23.72 6.35
C ASN A 239 -3.69 -22.84 6.37
N ALA A 240 -3.14 -22.63 7.57
CA ALA A 240 -1.94 -21.83 7.77
C ALA A 240 -0.73 -22.30 6.94
N LYS A 241 -0.68 -23.59 6.56
CA LYS A 241 0.41 -24.14 5.74
C LYS A 241 0.39 -23.63 4.29
N ASP A 242 -0.76 -23.16 3.83
CA ASP A 242 -0.91 -22.64 2.47
C ASP A 242 -0.60 -21.13 2.41
N ALA A 243 -0.43 -20.48 3.56
CA ALA A 243 -0.09 -19.07 3.67
C ALA A 243 1.42 -18.83 3.51
N THR A 244 1.97 -19.24 2.37
CA THR A 244 3.41 -19.16 2.05
C THR A 244 3.68 -18.29 0.83
N SER A 245 4.88 -17.73 0.73
CA SER A 245 5.31 -16.99 -0.46
C SER A 245 5.91 -17.94 -1.50
N ILE A 246 5.49 -17.81 -2.76
CA ILE A 246 6.10 -18.50 -3.90
C ILE A 246 7.39 -17.83 -4.39
N LEU A 247 7.66 -16.62 -3.90
CA LEU A 247 8.85 -15.80 -4.21
C LEU A 247 9.71 -15.57 -2.97
N ALA A 248 9.62 -16.44 -1.96
CA ALA A 248 10.34 -16.27 -0.69
C ALA A 248 11.87 -16.16 -0.89
N ASP A 249 12.38 -16.84 -1.90
CA ASP A 249 13.77 -16.95 -2.34
C ASP A 249 14.21 -15.88 -3.34
N LEU A 250 13.33 -14.93 -3.69
CA LEU A 250 13.68 -13.79 -4.52
C LEU A 250 14.90 -13.08 -3.89
N PRO A 251 16.03 -12.92 -4.63
CA PRO A 251 17.33 -12.55 -4.07
C PRO A 251 17.42 -11.05 -3.76
N LEU A 252 16.57 -10.59 -2.84
CA LEU A 252 16.49 -9.20 -2.39
C LEU A 252 17.35 -9.00 -1.15
N ARG A 253 18.26 -8.04 -1.21
CA ARG A 253 19.03 -7.61 -0.05
C ARG A 253 18.35 -6.40 0.58
N LYS A 254 18.23 -6.41 1.91
CA LYS A 254 17.85 -5.21 2.66
C LYS A 254 19.10 -4.37 2.83
N ASP A 255 19.09 -3.15 2.32
CA ASP A 255 20.17 -2.21 2.55
C ASP A 255 20.25 -1.90 4.05
N HIS A 256 21.39 -2.18 4.66
CA HIS A 256 21.70 -1.74 6.01
C HIS A 256 22.17 -0.29 5.94
N GLN A 257 21.30 0.63 6.35
CA GLN A 257 21.65 2.00 6.71
C GLN A 257 21.55 2.15 8.22
#